data_AF-A0A967A5P3-F1
#
_entry.id   AF-A0A967A5P3-F1
#
_cell.length_a   1.000
_cell.length_b   1.000
_cell.length_c   1.000
_cell.angle_alpha   90.00
_cell.angle_beta   90.00
_cell.angle_gamma   90.00
#
_symmetry.space_group_name_H-M   'P 1'
#
loop_
_entity.id
_entity.type
_entity.pdbx_description
1 polymer ?
#
loop_
_entity_poly.entity_id
_entity_poly.type
_entity_poly.pdbx_seq_one_letter_code
_entity_poly.pdbx_strand_id
1 'polypeptide(L)'
;MSPDVSPALSIVLRQLEELEALSSQTLHDLNTVAGTERIMKWKAHTATLISNVVGHHQGAAFAGIQPGPSFTNDLLEEFTDLVDCYHAPLLTLAKQLSQSPQSRS
;
A
#
# COMPACT_ATOMS: atom_id res chain seq x y z
N MET A 1 -28.44 -4.23 5.87
CA MET A 1 -27.64 -4.88 4.80
C MET A 1 -26.19 -4.59 5.12
N SER A 2 -25.43 -5.61 5.51
CA SER A 2 -23.98 -5.45 5.62
C SER A 2 -23.47 -5.04 4.24
N PRO A 3 -22.65 -3.99 4.10
CA PRO A 3 -21.99 -3.73 2.83
C PRO A 3 -21.10 -4.94 2.57
N ASP A 4 -21.48 -5.79 1.62
CA ASP A 4 -20.58 -6.82 1.11
C ASP A 4 -19.36 -6.08 0.54
N VAL A 5 -18.29 -6.08 1.32
CA VAL A 5 -17.04 -5.45 0.95
C VAL A 5 -16.57 -6.14 -0.31
N SER A 6 -16.50 -5.41 -1.42
CA SER A 6 -16.11 -6.00 -2.71
C SER A 6 -14.75 -6.73 -2.56
N PRO A 7 -14.52 -7.84 -3.28
CA PRO A 7 -13.27 -8.59 -3.17
C PRO A 7 -12.03 -7.69 -3.38
N ALA A 8 -12.14 -6.72 -4.29
CA ALA A 8 -11.12 -5.72 -4.54
C ALA A 8 -10.86 -4.84 -3.30
N LEU A 9 -11.91 -4.30 -2.68
CA LEU A 9 -11.79 -3.49 -1.46
C LEU A 9 -11.19 -4.30 -0.30
N SER A 10 -11.63 -5.54 -0.11
CA SER A 10 -11.10 -6.44 0.92
C SER A 10 -9.60 -6.68 0.76
N ILE A 11 -9.12 -6.86 -0.48
CA ILE A 11 -7.69 -7.05 -0.76
C ILE A 11 -6.90 -5.76 -0.48
N VAL A 12 -7.39 -4.60 -0.91
CA VAL A 12 -6.70 -3.33 -0.64
C VAL A 12 -6.60 -3.04 0.85
N LEU A 13 -7.67 -3.29 1.62
CA LEU A 13 -7.66 -3.14 3.08
C LEU A 13 -6.66 -4.09 3.74
N ARG A 14 -6.60 -5.36 3.32
CA ARG A 14 -5.59 -6.30 3.83
C ARG A 14 -4.16 -5.81 3.55
N GLN A 15 -3.91 -5.20 2.39
CA GLN A 15 -2.58 -4.69 2.06
C GLN A 15 -2.22 -3.46 2.90
N LEU A 16 -3.18 -2.64 3.32
CA LEU A 16 -2.97 -1.58 4.31
C LEU A 16 -2.55 -2.16 5.67
N GLU A 17 -3.28 -3.17 6.17
CA GLU A 17 -2.96 -3.85 7.43
C GLU A 17 -1.57 -4.49 7.40
N GLU A 18 -1.20 -5.12 6.28
CA GLU A 18 0.13 -5.72 6.10
C GLU A 18 1.23 -4.66 6.09
N LEU A 19 1.00 -3.52 5.43
CA LEU A 19 1.93 -2.38 5.44
C LEU A 19 2.14 -1.82 6.85
N GLU A 20 1.06 -1.64 7.61
CA GLU A 20 1.11 -1.18 9.01
C GLU A 20 1.88 -2.15 9.91
N ALA A 21 1.69 -3.46 9.71
CA ALA A 21 2.41 -4.49 10.45
C ALA A 21 3.92 -4.47 10.13
N LEU A 22 4.29 -4.35 8.85
CA LEU A 22 5.69 -4.23 8.43
C LEU A 22 6.36 -2.98 9.00
N SER A 23 5.64 -1.86 9.01
CA SER A 23 6.10 -0.62 9.62
C SER A 23 6.31 -0.80 11.12
N SER A 24 5.29 -1.27 11.84
CA SER A 24 5.35 -1.47 13.30
C SER A 24 6.49 -2.42 13.71
N GLN A 25 6.68 -3.52 12.97
CA GLN A 25 7.80 -4.42 13.21
C GLN A 25 9.15 -3.72 13.01
N THR A 26 9.29 -2.92 11.95
CA THR A 26 10.54 -2.21 11.67
C THR A 26 10.84 -1.14 12.72
N LEU A 27 9.83 -0.42 13.19
CA LEU A 27 9.96 0.56 14.28
C LEU A 27 10.32 -0.11 15.61
N HIS A 28 9.85 -1.34 15.84
CA HIS A 28 10.23 -2.12 17.03
C HIS A 28 11.67 -2.62 16.96
N ASP A 29 12.06 -3.19 15.82
CA ASP A 29 13.38 -3.80 15.62
C ASP A 29 14.47 -2.74 15.31
N LEU A 30 14.07 -1.51 15.00
CA LEU A 30 14.91 -0.39 14.56
C LEU A 30 15.83 -0.72 13.38
N ASN A 31 15.44 -1.71 12.57
CA ASN A 31 16.21 -2.17 11.41
C ASN A 31 15.58 -1.66 10.11
N THR A 32 15.82 -0.40 9.80
CA THR A 32 15.22 0.32 8.65
C THR A 32 15.70 -0.22 7.30
N VAL A 33 16.90 -0.81 7.22
CA VAL A 33 17.41 -1.46 6.01
C VAL A 33 16.58 -2.70 5.68
N ALA A 34 16.45 -3.63 6.65
CA ALA A 34 15.64 -4.83 6.46
C ALA A 34 14.14 -4.50 6.32
N GLY A 35 13.68 -3.43 6.99
CA GLY A 35 12.34 -2.88 6.82
C GLY A 35 12.10 -2.43 5.39
N THR A 36 12.99 -1.62 4.84
CA THR A 36 12.91 -1.12 3.45
C THR A 36 12.84 -2.27 2.46
N GLU A 37 13.69 -3.30 2.61
CA GLU A 37 13.63 -4.48 1.75
C GLU A 37 12.29 -5.21 1.81
N ARG A 38 11.71 -5.36 3.01
CA ARG A 38 10.38 -5.96 3.19
C ARG A 38 9.30 -5.11 2.52
N ILE A 39 9.34 -3.79 2.66
CA ILE A 39 8.42 -2.87 1.98
C ILE A 39 8.55 -2.99 0.45
N MET A 40 9.76 -3.07 -0.10
CA MET A 40 9.94 -3.19 -1.55
C MET A 40 9.41 -4.52 -2.11
N LYS A 41 9.60 -5.63 -1.39
CA LYS A 41 9.02 -6.94 -1.75
C LYS A 41 7.49 -6.90 -1.67
N TRP A 42 6.96 -6.35 -0.58
CA TRP A 42 5.53 -6.15 -0.39
C TRP A 42 4.94 -5.31 -1.53
N LYS A 43 5.54 -4.16 -1.85
CA LYS A 43 5.08 -3.26 -2.94
C LYS A 43 4.93 -4.00 -4.28
N ALA A 44 5.92 -4.79 -4.68
CA ALA A 44 5.88 -5.55 -5.93
C ALA A 44 4.72 -6.56 -5.96
N HIS A 45 4.51 -7.26 -4.83
CA HIS A 45 3.40 -8.19 -4.68
C HIS A 45 2.04 -7.47 -4.69
N THR A 46 1.89 -6.39 -3.93
CA THR A 46 0.68 -5.57 -3.87
C THR A 46 0.32 -4.99 -5.23
N ALA A 47 1.28 -4.50 -6.01
CA ALA A 47 1.04 -4.01 -7.36
C ALA A 47 0.44 -5.08 -8.29
N THR A 48 0.93 -6.32 -8.16
CA THR A 48 0.41 -7.48 -8.91
C THR A 48 -1.01 -7.81 -8.46
N LEU A 49 -1.28 -7.82 -7.15
CA LEU A 49 -2.61 -8.05 -6.61
C LEU A 49 -3.62 -7.00 -7.09
N ILE A 50 -3.27 -5.70 -7.00
CA ILE A 50 -4.12 -4.60 -7.47
C ILE A 50 -4.40 -4.75 -8.97
N SER A 51 -3.39 -5.11 -9.78
CA SER A 51 -3.57 -5.36 -11.21
C SER A 51 -4.63 -6.41 -11.49
N ASN A 52 -4.65 -7.47 -10.68
CA ASN A 52 -5.55 -8.61 -10.87
C ASN A 52 -6.99 -8.32 -10.41
N VAL A 53 -7.18 -7.51 -9.37
CA VAL A 53 -8.50 -7.36 -8.73
C VAL A 53 -9.16 -6.00 -8.94
N VAL A 54 -8.38 -4.97 -9.23
CA VAL A 54 -8.87 -3.61 -9.54
C VAL A 54 -8.73 -3.32 -11.03
N GLY A 55 -7.59 -3.73 -11.61
CA GLY A 55 -7.28 -3.54 -13.01
C GLY A 55 -5.83 -3.15 -13.25
N HIS A 56 -5.33 -3.49 -14.45
CA HIS A 56 -3.93 -3.32 -14.81
C HIS A 56 -3.46 -1.86 -14.71
N HIS A 57 -4.30 -0.90 -15.07
CA HIS A 57 -3.97 0.53 -14.98
C HIS A 57 -3.67 0.96 -13.54
N GLN A 58 -4.50 0.54 -12.58
CA GLN A 58 -4.33 0.88 -11.17
C GLN A 58 -3.10 0.19 -10.58
N GLY A 59 -2.85 -1.07 -10.95
CA GLY A 59 -1.65 -1.76 -10.51
C GLY A 59 -0.36 -1.17 -11.07
N ALA A 60 -0.36 -0.75 -12.34
CA ALA A 60 0.77 -0.04 -12.96
C ALA A 60 1.01 1.34 -12.31
N ALA A 61 -0.06 2.09 -12.03
CA ALA A 61 0.04 3.36 -11.32
C ALA A 61 0.65 3.19 -9.93
N PHE A 62 0.23 2.16 -9.17
CA PHE A 62 0.83 1.85 -7.87
C PHE A 62 2.29 1.40 -7.98
N ALA A 63 2.62 0.55 -8.96
CA ALA A 63 3.99 0.11 -9.21
C ALA A 63 4.94 1.29 -9.52
N GLY A 64 4.42 2.31 -10.21
CA GLY A 64 5.13 3.53 -10.57
C GLY A 64 5.41 4.49 -9.42
N ILE A 65 4.85 4.27 -8.22
CA ILE A 65 5.14 5.12 -7.05
C ILE A 65 6.62 5.01 -6.71
N GLN A 66 7.31 6.14 -6.76
CA GLN A 66 8.70 6.27 -6.31
C GLN A 66 8.73 7.28 -5.16
N PRO A 67 9.26 6.89 -4.00
CA PRO A 67 9.59 7.84 -2.94
C PRO A 67 10.50 8.92 -3.49
N GLY A 68 10.26 10.17 -3.10
CA GLY A 68 11.16 11.26 -3.44
C GLY A 68 12.55 11.06 -2.84
N PRO A 69 13.55 11.84 -3.28
CA PRO A 69 14.84 11.87 -2.60
C PRO A 69 14.64 12.18 -1.12
N SER A 70 15.28 11.40 -0.26
CA SER A 70 15.35 11.75 1.15
C SER A 70 16.32 12.91 1.36
N PHE A 71 15.93 13.85 2.21
CA PHE A 71 16.76 15.00 2.59
C PHE A 71 17.10 15.01 4.08
N THR A 72 16.64 14.00 4.83
CA THR A 72 16.88 13.89 6.26
C THR A 72 18.00 12.89 6.48
N ASN A 73 18.83 13.10 7.51
CA ASN A 73 19.86 12.13 7.92
C ASN A 73 19.30 11.12 8.94
N ASP A 74 17.97 11.07 9.07
CA ASP A 74 17.25 10.24 10.04
C ASP A 74 16.61 9.05 9.34
N LEU A 75 17.28 7.90 9.40
CA LEU A 75 16.84 6.67 8.76
C LEU A 75 15.43 6.22 9.18
N LEU A 76 14.97 6.60 10.38
CA LEU A 76 13.64 6.25 10.84
C LEU A 76 12.59 7.12 10.13
N GLU A 77 12.86 8.42 10.01
CA GLU A 77 12.03 9.36 9.25
C GLU A 77 11.97 8.96 7.77
N GLU A 78 13.10 8.63 7.15
CA GLU A 78 13.12 8.16 5.75
C GLU A 78 12.26 6.90 5.56
N PHE A 79 12.31 5.99 6.53
CA PHE A 79 11.52 4.77 6.49
C PHE A 79 10.02 5.05 6.68
N THR A 80 9.64 5.95 7.60
CA THR A 80 8.23 6.33 7.77
C THR A 80 7.69 7.06 6.54
N ASP A 81 8.49 7.93 5.92
CA ASP A 81 8.12 8.60 4.67
C ASP A 81 7.92 7.60 3.52
N LEU A 82 8.78 6.57 3.44
CA LEU A 82 8.63 5.47 2.50
C LEU A 82 7.30 4.73 2.69
N VAL A 83 6.92 4.44 3.94
CA VAL A 83 5.64 3.79 4.26
C VAL A 83 4.46 4.68 3.84
N ASP A 84 4.53 5.97 4.15
CA ASP A 84 3.46 6.93 3.83
C ASP A 84 3.26 7.11 2.32
N CYS A 85 4.33 7.02 1.52
CA CYS A 85 4.26 7.04 0.05
C CYS A 85 3.35 5.95 -0.51
N TYR A 86 3.23 4.79 0.15
CA TYR A 86 2.37 3.69 -0.29
C TYR A 86 1.03 3.65 0.45
N HIS A 87 1.01 4.05 1.72
CA HIS A 87 -0.19 4.07 2.54
C HIS A 87 -1.25 5.04 1.97
N ALA A 88 -0.87 6.27 1.63
CA ALA A 88 -1.83 7.27 1.16
C ALA A 88 -2.54 6.89 -0.17
N PRO A 89 -1.84 6.35 -1.19
CA PRO A 89 -2.48 5.84 -2.40
C PRO A 89 -3.41 4.65 -2.15
N LEU A 90 -3.03 3.69 -1.29
CA LEU A 90 -3.88 2.57 -0.93
C LEU A 90 -5.15 3.01 -0.21
N LEU A 91 -5.04 3.96 0.72
CA LEU A 91 -6.19 4.52 1.43
C LEU A 91 -7.14 5.25 0.47
N THR A 92 -6.58 5.99 -0.49
CA THR A 92 -7.35 6.65 -1.55
C THR A 92 -8.07 5.63 -2.43
N LEU A 93 -7.38 4.56 -2.81
CA LEU A 93 -7.97 3.48 -3.61
C LEU A 93 -9.08 2.75 -2.85
N ALA A 94 -8.89 2.45 -1.57
CA ALA A 94 -9.91 1.85 -0.72
C ALA A 94 -11.17 2.72 -0.65
N LYS A 95 -11.00 4.04 -0.46
CA LYS A 95 -12.12 5.01 -0.47
C LYS A 95 -12.87 4.97 -1.80
N GLN A 96 -12.16 5.01 -2.93
CA GLN A 96 -12.77 4.93 -4.25
C GLN A 96 -13.55 3.63 -4.45
N LEU A 97 -12.99 2.49 -4.06
CA LEU A 97 -13.64 1.17 -4.16
C LEU A 97 -14.87 1.04 -3.25
N SER A 98 -14.88 1.72 -2.10
CA SER A 98 -16.03 1.76 -1.18
C SER A 98 -17.17 2.64 -1.67
N GLN A 99 -16.85 3.64 -2.51
CA GLN A 99 -17.81 4.61 -3.04
C GLN A 99 -18.34 4.25 -4.43
N SER A 100 -17.70 3.30 -5.12
CA SER A 100 -18.10 2.87 -6.44
C SER A 100 -19.30 1.92 -6.32
N PRO A 101 -20.53 2.34 -6.67
CA PRO A 101 -21.62 1.39 -6.85
C PRO A 101 -21.23 0.50 -8.03
N GLN A 102 -21.34 -0.82 -7.90
CA GLN A 102 -21.18 -1.74 -9.03
C GLN A 102 -22.13 -1.33 -10.15
N SER A 103 -21.66 -0.54 -11.12
CA SER A 103 -22.33 -0.40 -12.40
C SER A 103 -22.11 -1.72 -13.15
N ARG A 104 -23.05 -2.65 -12.93
CA ARG A 104 -23.31 -3.76 -13.85
C ARG A 104 -23.39 -3.18 -15.27
N SER A 105 -22.68 -3.80 -16.19
CA SER A 105 -22.98 -3.80 -17.62
C SER A 105 -22.71 -5.20 -18.13
#